data_AF-A0AAN5CK78-F1
#
_entry.id   AF-A0AAN5CK78-F1
#
_cell.length_a   1.000
_cell.length_b   1.000
_cell.length_c   1.000
_cell.angle_alpha   90.00
_cell.angle_beta   90.00
_cell.angle_gamma   90.00
#
_symmetry.space_group_name_H-M   'P 1'
#
loop_
_entity.id
_entity.type
_entity.pdbx_description
1 polymer ?
#
loop_
_entity_poly.entity_id
_entity_poly.type
_entity_poly.pdbx_seq_one_letter_code
_entity_poly.pdbx_strand_id
1 'polypeptide(L)'
;LTSIYCACFTVPFTLLCIHFLYRFWSVRLPHLIPLFSNWKCTTVLVTMMTVELILWFILTIYGTDGGMDEAGTIVLREAYNRTYGRIIKDGWLNGHFQLKLCCTLIALDIVMMCMFTFALTLASLTFHHIKHMSKISLAARHMQWKLFVAVCAQTFVSVVLMYIPHICVLNAPLFRISIHPTLVLLSTPIISCFPAWDALIIILIIKDYRVGMIEMIRPKATI
;
A
#
# COMPACT_ATOMS: atom_id res chain seq x y z
N LEU A 1 -10.46 1.47 16.71
CA LEU A 1 -9.87 0.28 16.05
C LEU A 1 -9.97 0.39 14.54
N THR A 2 -11.15 0.64 13.97
CA THR A 2 -11.37 0.79 12.52
C THR A 2 -10.52 1.90 11.88
N SER A 3 -10.43 3.09 12.49
CA SER A 3 -9.60 4.18 11.95
C SER A 3 -8.10 3.86 11.92
N ILE A 4 -7.59 3.13 12.93
CA ILE A 4 -6.19 2.66 12.94
C ILE A 4 -5.98 1.63 11.84
N TYR A 5 -6.91 0.69 11.68
CA TYR A 5 -6.87 -0.28 10.59
C TYR A 5 -6.88 0.41 9.21
N CYS A 6 -7.73 1.43 9.04
CA CYS A 6 -7.76 2.28 7.85
C CYS A 6 -6.43 3.05 7.64
N ALA A 7 -5.81 3.54 8.69
CA ALA A 7 -4.52 4.22 8.62
C ALA A 7 -3.37 3.27 8.23
N CYS A 8 -3.42 2.00 8.62
CA CYS A 8 -2.40 1.02 8.24
C CYS A 8 -2.31 0.77 6.73
N PHE A 9 -3.34 1.10 5.94
CA PHE A 9 -3.28 0.96 4.48
C PHE A 9 -2.32 1.96 3.82
N THR A 10 -1.88 3.01 4.51
CA THR A 10 -0.87 3.95 3.97
C THR A 10 0.53 3.34 3.91
N VAL A 11 0.83 2.38 4.80
CA VAL A 11 2.16 1.79 4.92
C VAL A 11 2.63 1.17 3.59
N PRO A 12 1.84 0.33 2.89
CA PRO A 12 2.21 -0.14 1.56
C PRO A 12 2.47 0.96 0.51
N PHE A 13 1.71 2.06 0.53
CA PHE A 13 1.94 3.19 -0.38
C PHE A 13 3.27 3.89 -0.11
N THR A 14 3.59 4.11 1.17
CA THR A 14 4.89 4.69 1.54
C THR A 14 6.04 3.75 1.18
N LEU A 15 5.90 2.45 1.45
CA LEU A 15 6.90 1.44 1.08
C LEU A 15 7.11 1.41 -0.45
N LEU A 16 6.04 1.47 -1.24
CA LEU A 16 6.10 1.55 -2.69
C LEU A 16 6.97 2.74 -3.16
N CYS A 17 6.74 3.92 -2.59
CA CYS A 17 7.51 5.12 -2.89
C CYS A 17 8.98 4.95 -2.51
N ILE A 18 9.27 4.36 -1.35
CA ILE A 18 10.63 4.08 -0.88
C ILE A 18 11.34 3.08 -1.81
N HIS A 19 10.66 2.02 -2.24
CA HIS A 19 11.21 1.03 -3.17
C HIS A 19 11.60 1.66 -4.50
N PHE A 20 10.71 2.47 -5.10
CA PHE A 20 11.03 3.19 -6.34
C PHE A 20 12.11 4.27 -6.15
N LEU A 21 12.15 4.94 -5.00
CA LEU A 21 13.18 5.92 -4.68
C LEU A 21 14.56 5.25 -4.58
N TYR A 22 14.65 4.17 -3.81
CA TYR A 22 15.85 3.35 -3.70
C TYR A 22 16.31 2.87 -5.08
N ARG A 23 15.36 2.39 -5.90
CA ARG A 23 15.64 1.93 -7.26
C ARG A 23 16.21 3.05 -8.13
N PHE A 24 15.58 4.22 -8.11
CA PHE A 24 16.02 5.39 -8.85
C PHE A 24 17.43 5.81 -8.43
N TRP A 25 17.72 5.87 -7.13
CA TRP A 25 19.06 6.18 -6.62
C TRP A 25 20.08 5.13 -7.04
N SER A 26 19.73 3.84 -6.96
CA SER A 26 20.66 2.76 -7.34
C SER A 26 21.12 2.85 -8.80
N VAL A 27 20.27 3.42 -9.66
CA VAL A 27 20.53 3.59 -11.09
C VAL A 27 21.20 4.93 -11.40
N ARG A 28 20.68 6.05 -10.88
CA ARG A 28 21.11 7.40 -11.27
C ARG A 28 22.18 7.99 -10.35
N LEU A 29 22.08 7.71 -9.06
CA LEU A 29 22.89 8.32 -8.00
C LEU A 29 23.42 7.24 -7.05
N PRO A 30 24.27 6.32 -7.53
CA PRO A 30 24.72 5.19 -6.72
C PRO A 30 25.50 5.61 -5.46
N HIS A 31 26.11 6.80 -5.48
CA HIS A 31 26.78 7.40 -4.32
C HIS A 31 25.82 7.78 -3.17
N LEU A 32 24.51 7.86 -3.43
CA LEU A 32 23.49 8.11 -2.40
C LEU A 32 22.94 6.82 -1.78
N ILE A 33 23.20 5.64 -2.35
CA ILE A 33 22.76 4.36 -1.77
C ILE A 33 23.25 4.18 -0.31
N PRO A 34 24.50 4.53 0.06
CA PRO A 34 24.97 4.41 1.44
C PRO A 34 24.15 5.25 2.44
N LEU A 35 23.42 6.27 1.99
CA LEU A 35 22.50 7.00 2.87
C LEU A 35 21.41 6.07 3.38
N PHE A 36 20.87 5.15 2.59
CA PHE A 36 19.88 4.17 3.06
C PHE A 36 20.42 3.25 4.17
N SER A 37 21.74 3.06 4.25
CA SER A 37 22.41 2.33 5.32
C SER A 37 22.75 3.21 6.54
N ASN A 38 22.67 4.54 6.39
CA ASN A 38 22.89 5.47 7.50
C ASN A 38 21.63 5.57 8.35
N TRP A 39 21.77 5.27 9.65
CA TRP A 39 20.67 5.30 10.61
C TRP A 39 19.87 6.62 10.58
N LYS A 40 20.52 7.77 10.32
CA LYS A 40 19.83 9.06 10.23
C LYS A 40 18.83 9.09 9.08
N CYS A 41 19.20 8.59 7.91
CA CYS A 41 18.31 8.53 6.75
C CYS A 41 17.19 7.51 6.99
N THR A 42 17.52 6.35 7.56
CA THR A 42 16.51 5.35 7.95
C THR A 42 15.50 5.94 8.93
N THR A 43 15.96 6.69 9.95
CA THR A 43 15.07 7.38 10.89
C THR A 43 14.18 8.40 10.20
N VAL A 44 14.69 9.17 9.23
CA VAL A 44 13.88 10.11 8.45
C VAL A 44 12.79 9.36 7.67
N LEU A 45 13.11 8.27 6.98
CA LEU A 45 12.14 7.49 6.21
C LEU A 45 11.06 6.88 7.11
N VAL A 46 11.44 6.32 8.26
CA VAL A 46 10.49 5.77 9.25
C VAL A 46 9.62 6.88 9.84
N THR A 47 10.20 8.05 10.10
CA THR A 47 9.45 9.21 10.60
C THR A 47 8.43 9.68 9.57
N MET A 48 8.80 9.77 8.29
CA MET A 48 7.85 10.12 7.21
C MET A 48 6.68 9.13 7.16
N MET A 49 6.96 7.83 7.25
CA MET A 49 5.91 6.80 7.28
C MET A 49 5.00 6.92 8.51
N THR A 50 5.57 7.26 9.67
CA THR A 50 4.81 7.41 10.92
C THR A 50 3.94 8.68 10.88
N VAL A 51 4.45 9.78 10.32
CA VAL A 51 3.68 11.01 10.11
C VAL A 51 2.51 10.76 9.18
N GLU A 52 2.72 10.04 8.08
CA GLU A 52 1.65 9.69 7.14
C GLU A 52 0.57 8.83 7.80
N LEU A 53 0.96 7.83 8.59
CA LEU A 53 0.04 7.00 9.36
C LEU A 53 -0.76 7.83 10.37
N ILE A 54 -0.12 8.74 11.10
CA ILE A 54 -0.79 9.62 12.05
C ILE A 54 -1.76 10.56 11.34
N LEU A 55 -1.35 11.17 10.23
CA LEU A 55 -2.19 12.08 9.45
C LEU A 55 -3.45 11.35 8.94
N TRP A 56 -3.29 10.15 8.40
CA TRP A 56 -4.41 9.34 7.94
C TRP A 56 -5.31 8.89 9.09
N PHE A 57 -4.73 8.54 10.23
CA PHE A 57 -5.48 8.22 11.44
C PHE A 57 -6.33 9.40 11.92
N ILE A 58 -5.77 10.62 11.93
CA ILE A 58 -6.48 11.85 12.29
C ILE A 58 -7.60 12.13 11.26
N LEU A 59 -7.32 12.05 9.97
CA LEU A 59 -8.33 12.25 8.92
C LEU A 59 -9.48 11.26 9.04
N THR A 60 -9.19 9.99 9.32
CA THR A 60 -10.22 8.97 9.46
C THR A 60 -10.98 9.09 10.78
N ILE A 61 -10.32 9.31 11.92
CA ILE A 61 -11.03 9.40 13.21
C ILE A 61 -11.97 10.60 13.26
N TYR A 62 -11.56 11.75 12.72
CA TYR A 62 -12.40 12.95 12.72
C TYR A 62 -13.32 13.00 11.52
N GLY A 63 -12.90 12.52 10.35
CA GLY A 63 -13.64 12.64 9.10
C GLY A 63 -14.66 11.54 8.85
N THR A 64 -14.53 10.39 9.54
CA THR A 64 -15.46 9.27 9.47
C THR A 64 -16.16 8.99 10.81
N ASP A 65 -16.16 9.96 11.74
CA ASP A 65 -17.10 9.88 12.87
C ASP A 65 -18.53 9.96 12.32
N GLY A 66 -19.42 9.15 12.90
CA GLY A 66 -20.84 9.24 12.64
C GLY A 66 -21.49 9.60 13.96
N GLY A 67 -22.08 10.79 14.07
CA GLY A 67 -22.81 11.22 15.26
C GLY A 67 -23.89 10.19 15.65
N MET A 68 -24.17 10.09 16.96
CA MET A 68 -25.12 9.09 17.49
C MET A 68 -26.53 9.17 16.88
N ASP A 69 -26.93 10.36 16.43
CA ASP A 69 -28.24 10.65 15.83
C ASP A 69 -28.19 10.74 14.29
N GLU A 70 -27.05 10.45 13.68
CA GLU A 70 -26.94 10.48 12.23
C GLU A 70 -27.64 9.27 11.62
N ALA A 71 -28.51 9.53 10.65
CA ALA A 71 -29.29 8.49 9.97
C ALA A 71 -28.42 7.39 9.34
N GLY A 72 -27.22 7.73 8.86
CA GLY A 72 -26.25 6.74 8.36
C GLY A 72 -25.73 5.80 9.46
N THR A 73 -25.48 6.33 10.65
CA THR A 73 -25.01 5.58 11.82
C THR A 73 -26.09 4.68 12.41
N ILE A 74 -27.34 5.14 12.42
CA ILE A 74 -28.49 4.34 12.88
C ILE A 74 -28.69 3.13 11.97
N VAL A 75 -28.72 3.33 10.65
CA VAL A 75 -28.88 2.24 9.67
C VAL A 75 -27.70 1.27 9.74
N LEU A 76 -26.47 1.78 9.87
CA LEU A 76 -25.29 0.92 10.05
C LEU A 76 -25.39 0.08 11.33
N ARG A 77 -25.78 0.69 12.45
CA ARG A 77 -25.91 0.01 13.74
C ARG A 77 -26.93 -1.11 13.67
N GLU A 78 -28.07 -0.87 13.02
CA GLU A 78 -29.08 -1.89 12.79
C GLU A 78 -28.59 -3.02 11.89
N ALA A 79 -27.94 -2.70 10.76
CA ALA A 79 -27.39 -3.69 9.84
C ALA A 79 -26.31 -4.55 10.52
N TYR A 80 -25.38 -3.91 11.24
CA TYR A 80 -24.30 -4.60 11.95
C TYR A 80 -24.83 -5.49 13.09
N ASN A 81 -25.85 -5.02 13.82
CA ASN A 81 -26.51 -5.81 14.85
C ASN A 81 -27.23 -7.04 14.26
N ARG A 82 -27.89 -6.89 13.10
CA ARG A 82 -28.53 -8.02 12.40
C ARG A 82 -27.52 -9.06 11.90
N THR A 83 -26.36 -8.63 11.40
CA THR A 83 -25.36 -9.55 10.84
C THR A 83 -24.46 -10.20 11.89
N TYR A 84 -24.08 -9.48 12.95
CA TYR A 84 -23.08 -9.93 13.91
C TYR A 84 -23.56 -9.98 15.37
N GLY A 85 -24.80 -9.58 15.66
CA GLY A 85 -25.37 -9.57 17.02
C GLY A 85 -24.67 -8.60 17.98
N ARG A 86 -24.00 -7.57 17.46
CA ARG A 86 -23.21 -6.60 18.24
C ARG A 86 -23.69 -5.18 17.97
N ILE A 87 -23.73 -4.37 19.03
CA ILE A 87 -24.08 -2.95 18.94
C ILE A 87 -22.79 -2.15 18.80
N ILE A 88 -22.66 -1.42 17.69
CA ILE A 88 -21.57 -0.47 17.44
C ILE A 88 -21.99 0.94 17.85
N LYS A 89 -21.08 1.67 18.51
CA LYS A 89 -21.33 3.05 18.94
C LYS A 89 -21.26 4.02 17.77
N ASP A 90 -20.25 3.86 16.93
CA ASP A 90 -19.96 4.79 15.84
C ASP A 90 -19.77 4.04 14.52
N GLY A 91 -20.11 4.74 13.42
CA GLY A 91 -19.76 4.31 12.07
C GLY A 91 -20.60 5.03 11.02
N TRP A 92 -20.14 4.96 9.77
CA TRP A 92 -20.75 5.66 8.65
C TRP A 92 -21.36 4.64 7.68
N LEU A 93 -22.60 4.87 7.23
CA LEU A 93 -23.20 4.07 6.17
C LEU A 93 -24.15 4.92 5.32
N ASN A 94 -24.29 4.47 4.08
CA ASN A 94 -25.10 5.04 3.01
C ASN A 94 -26.53 5.32 3.45
N GLY A 95 -26.85 6.61 3.59
CA GLY A 95 -28.23 7.07 3.72
C GLY A 95 -28.38 8.53 3.33
N HIS A 96 -27.45 9.39 3.80
CA HIS A 96 -27.52 10.84 3.58
C HIS A 96 -26.17 11.41 3.16
N PHE A 97 -26.21 12.42 2.27
CA PHE A 97 -25.00 13.12 1.82
C PHE A 97 -24.41 13.91 2.98
N GLN A 98 -23.23 13.49 3.44
CA GLN A 98 -22.49 14.18 4.49
C GLN A 98 -21.28 14.86 3.87
N LEU A 99 -21.30 16.20 3.82
CA LEU A 99 -20.20 16.99 3.24
C LEU A 99 -18.86 16.66 3.90
N LYS A 100 -18.85 16.47 5.23
CA LYS A 100 -17.67 16.10 6.02
C LYS A 100 -17.05 14.77 5.56
N LEU A 101 -17.87 13.73 5.40
CA LEU A 101 -17.43 12.43 4.89
C LEU A 101 -16.91 12.57 3.45
N CYS A 102 -17.60 13.34 2.60
CA CYS A 102 -17.18 13.55 1.22
C CYS A 102 -15.82 14.26 1.13
N CYS A 103 -15.63 15.35 1.87
CA CYS A 103 -14.35 16.06 1.94
C CYS A 103 -13.23 15.16 2.46
N THR A 104 -13.52 14.31 3.45
CA THR A 104 -12.55 13.36 3.99
C THR A 104 -12.13 12.34 2.95
N LEU A 105 -13.09 11.68 2.27
CA LEU A 105 -12.80 10.68 1.25
C LEU A 105 -12.02 11.28 0.06
N ILE A 106 -12.41 12.47 -0.40
CA ILE A 106 -11.67 13.19 -1.45
C ILE A 106 -10.25 13.53 -0.99
N ALA A 107 -10.05 13.97 0.26
CA ALA A 107 -8.71 14.25 0.77
C ALA A 107 -7.83 12.99 0.81
N LEU A 108 -8.39 11.85 1.23
CA LEU A 108 -7.70 10.55 1.22
C LEU A 108 -7.32 10.12 -0.20
N ASP A 109 -8.23 10.26 -1.16
CA ASP A 109 -7.97 9.94 -2.57
C ASP A 109 -6.88 10.85 -3.15
N ILE A 110 -6.89 12.16 -2.85
CA ILE A 110 -5.84 13.09 -3.31
C ILE A 110 -4.47 12.65 -2.81
N VAL A 111 -4.35 12.31 -1.52
CA VAL A 111 -3.10 11.84 -0.92
C VAL A 111 -2.61 10.56 -1.62
N MET A 112 -3.50 9.60 -1.86
CA MET A 112 -3.18 8.37 -2.60
C MET A 112 -2.71 8.65 -4.02
N MET A 113 -3.41 9.53 -4.73
CA MET A 113 -3.06 9.91 -6.10
C MET A 113 -1.69 10.59 -6.14
N CYS A 114 -1.38 11.48 -5.20
CA CYS A 114 -0.06 12.10 -5.08
C CYS A 114 1.06 11.05 -4.89
N MET A 115 0.87 10.08 -3.98
CA MET A 115 1.86 9.02 -3.74
C MET A 115 2.04 8.13 -4.98
N PHE A 116 0.94 7.78 -5.65
CA PHE A 116 1.00 6.95 -6.85
C PHE A 116 1.69 7.69 -8.02
N THR A 117 1.37 8.96 -8.23
CA THR A 117 2.04 9.80 -9.23
C THR A 117 3.53 9.95 -8.93
N PHE A 118 3.91 10.13 -7.67
CA PHE A 118 5.32 10.18 -7.27
C PHE A 118 6.04 8.86 -7.58
N ALA A 119 5.46 7.73 -7.20
CA ALA A 119 6.00 6.40 -7.48
C ALA A 119 6.14 6.15 -9.00
N LEU A 120 5.12 6.47 -9.79
CA LEU A 120 5.16 6.35 -11.26
C LEU A 120 6.24 7.25 -11.88
N THR A 121 6.39 8.47 -11.38
CA THR A 121 7.43 9.40 -11.86
C THR A 121 8.82 8.81 -11.63
N LEU A 122 9.08 8.28 -10.42
CA LEU A 122 10.34 7.60 -10.11
C LEU A 122 10.54 6.35 -10.96
N ALA A 123 9.49 5.57 -11.21
CA ALA A 123 9.53 4.39 -12.07
C ALA A 123 9.91 4.76 -13.52
N SER A 124 9.26 5.77 -14.09
CA SER A 124 9.53 6.28 -15.44
C SER A 124 10.95 6.84 -15.56
N LEU A 125 11.41 7.62 -14.57
CA LEU A 125 12.78 8.13 -14.52
C LEU A 125 13.81 7.01 -14.41
N THR A 126 13.52 5.97 -13.62
CA THR A 126 14.37 4.80 -13.47
C THR A 126 14.47 4.04 -14.80
N PHE A 127 13.35 3.79 -15.46
CA PHE A 127 13.30 3.14 -16.78
C PHE A 127 14.13 3.92 -17.81
N HIS A 128 13.94 5.23 -17.88
CA HIS A 128 14.69 6.10 -18.78
C HIS A 128 16.20 5.95 -18.55
N HIS A 129 16.66 6.02 -17.31
CA HIS A 129 18.08 5.88 -16.99
C HIS A 129 18.62 4.48 -17.30
N ILE A 130 17.88 3.39 -17.02
CA ILE A 130 18.32 2.04 -17.39
C ILE A 130 18.48 1.88 -18.91
N LYS A 131 17.62 2.54 -19.69
CA LYS A 131 17.73 2.52 -21.15
C LYS A 131 18.95 3.29 -21.67
N HIS A 132 19.27 4.42 -21.05
CA HIS A 132 20.34 5.34 -21.49
C HIS A 132 21.69 5.15 -20.77
N MET A 133 21.81 4.20 -19.84
CA MET A 133 23.07 3.88 -19.18
C MET A 133 24.05 3.20 -20.15
N SER A 134 25.00 3.98 -20.69
CA SER A 134 26.08 3.50 -21.57
C SER A 134 27.37 3.12 -20.85
N LYS A 135 27.57 3.59 -19.61
CA LYS A 135 28.84 3.47 -18.86
C LYS A 135 28.95 2.25 -17.91
N ILE A 136 27.98 1.34 -17.94
CA ILE A 136 27.95 0.17 -17.04
C ILE A 136 28.16 -1.13 -17.80
N SER A 137 28.68 -2.16 -17.12
CA SER A 137 28.81 -3.48 -17.71
C SER A 137 27.45 -4.07 -18.11
N LEU A 138 27.42 -4.89 -19.16
CA LEU A 138 26.20 -5.54 -19.64
C LEU A 138 25.53 -6.39 -18.54
N ALA A 139 26.35 -7.02 -17.69
CA ALA A 139 25.88 -7.82 -16.56
C ALA A 139 25.19 -6.95 -15.49
N ALA A 140 25.81 -5.83 -15.10
CA ALA A 140 25.21 -4.89 -14.15
C ALA A 140 23.90 -4.31 -14.69
N ARG A 141 23.84 -3.96 -15.99
CA ARG A 141 22.62 -3.48 -16.64
C ARG A 141 21.49 -4.51 -16.58
N HIS A 142 21.79 -5.77 -16.89
CA HIS A 142 20.81 -6.86 -16.78
C HIS A 142 20.31 -7.06 -15.35
N MET A 143 21.20 -6.98 -14.36
CA MET A 143 20.82 -7.07 -12.94
C MET A 143 19.87 -5.93 -12.57
N GLN A 144 20.19 -4.69 -12.93
CA GLN A 144 19.33 -3.54 -12.67
C GLN A 144 17.99 -3.67 -13.41
N TRP A 145 17.97 -4.18 -14.64
CA TRP A 145 16.72 -4.42 -15.35
C TRP A 145 15.83 -5.45 -14.64
N LYS A 146 16.40 -6.59 -14.23
CA LYS A 146 15.65 -7.63 -13.49
C LYS A 146 15.06 -7.11 -12.20
N LEU A 147 15.84 -6.36 -11.41
CA LEU A 147 15.37 -5.76 -10.16
C LEU A 147 14.26 -4.73 -10.42
N PHE A 148 14.35 -3.95 -11.50
CA PHE A 148 13.30 -3.00 -11.87
C PHE A 148 12.01 -3.72 -12.27
N VAL A 149 12.10 -4.75 -13.11
CA VAL A 149 10.95 -5.58 -13.52
C VAL A 149 10.29 -6.25 -12.31
N ALA A 150 11.08 -6.72 -11.33
CA ALA A 150 10.56 -7.30 -10.10
C ALA A 150 9.70 -6.29 -9.33
N VAL A 151 10.20 -5.08 -9.07
CA VAL A 151 9.45 -4.02 -8.36
C VAL A 151 8.20 -3.60 -9.12
N CYS A 152 8.26 -3.50 -10.45
CA CYS A 152 7.08 -3.22 -11.28
C CYS A 152 6.03 -4.34 -11.18
N ALA A 153 6.45 -5.60 -11.20
CA ALA A 153 5.55 -6.74 -11.07
C ALA A 153 4.91 -6.82 -9.68
N GLN A 154 5.69 -6.55 -8.62
CA GLN A 154 5.19 -6.42 -7.26
C GLN A 154 4.10 -5.34 -7.20
N THR A 155 4.43 -4.13 -7.66
CA THR A 155 3.51 -2.99 -7.71
C THR A 155 2.23 -3.35 -8.45
N PHE A 156 2.32 -4.02 -9.59
CA PHE A 156 1.16 -4.44 -10.37
C PHE A 156 0.24 -5.38 -9.58
N VAL A 157 0.82 -6.39 -8.92
CA VAL A 157 0.07 -7.32 -8.08
C VAL A 157 -0.58 -6.58 -6.90
N SER A 158 0.14 -5.66 -6.24
CA SER A 158 -0.39 -4.84 -5.16
C SER A 158 -1.52 -3.92 -5.63
N VAL A 159 -1.41 -3.33 -6.83
CA VAL A 159 -2.49 -2.53 -7.41
C VAL A 159 -3.75 -3.35 -7.60
N VAL A 160 -3.63 -4.52 -8.23
CA VAL A 160 -4.79 -5.35 -8.56
C VAL A 160 -5.43 -5.97 -7.31
N LEU A 161 -4.62 -6.54 -6.41
CA LEU A 161 -5.12 -7.30 -5.27
C LEU A 161 -5.42 -6.44 -4.04
N MET A 162 -4.79 -5.26 -3.91
CA MET A 162 -4.89 -4.47 -2.69
C MET A 162 -5.44 -3.06 -2.94
N TYR A 163 -4.81 -2.27 -3.82
CA TYR A 163 -5.18 -0.86 -3.98
C TYR A 163 -6.55 -0.69 -4.66
N ILE A 164 -6.87 -1.45 -5.71
CA ILE A 164 -8.18 -1.38 -6.37
C ILE A 164 -9.32 -1.76 -5.41
N PRO A 165 -9.28 -2.92 -4.72
CA PRO A 165 -10.31 -3.26 -3.74
C PRO A 165 -10.45 -2.20 -2.63
N HIS A 166 -9.33 -1.65 -2.17
CA HIS A 166 -9.34 -0.60 -1.15
C HIS A 166 -10.06 0.67 -1.64
N ILE A 167 -9.69 1.21 -2.81
CA ILE A 167 -10.33 2.41 -3.40
C ILE A 167 -11.82 2.17 -3.61
N CYS A 168 -12.21 1.01 -4.15
CA CYS A 168 -13.60 0.66 -4.38
C CYS A 168 -14.40 0.62 -3.07
N VAL A 169 -13.86 0.00 -2.01
CA VAL A 169 -14.53 -0.08 -0.71
C VAL A 169 -14.60 1.28 -0.04
N LEU A 170 -13.52 2.07 -0.12
CA LEU A 170 -13.43 3.41 0.45
C LEU A 170 -14.42 4.38 -0.20
N ASN A 171 -14.58 4.30 -1.53
CA ASN A 171 -15.41 5.23 -2.30
C ASN A 171 -16.87 4.77 -2.52
N ALA A 172 -17.22 3.51 -2.24
CA ALA A 172 -18.61 3.07 -2.37
C ALA A 172 -19.65 3.91 -1.61
N PRO A 173 -19.34 4.50 -0.44
CA PRO A 173 -20.23 5.46 0.22
C PRO A 173 -20.51 6.73 -0.61
N LEU A 174 -19.54 7.25 -1.38
CA LEU A 174 -19.75 8.42 -2.23
C LEU A 174 -20.75 8.13 -3.35
N PHE A 175 -20.65 6.95 -3.95
CA PHE A 175 -21.47 6.54 -5.09
C PHE A 175 -22.79 5.87 -4.68
N ARG A 176 -23.11 5.81 -3.39
CA ARG A 176 -24.27 5.10 -2.84
C ARG A 176 -24.34 3.63 -3.26
N ILE A 177 -23.18 3.01 -3.47
CA ILE A 177 -23.08 1.60 -3.85
C ILE A 177 -23.18 0.76 -2.59
N SER A 178 -24.20 -0.10 -2.52
CA SER A 178 -24.33 -1.09 -1.46
C SER A 178 -23.31 -2.20 -1.69
N ILE A 179 -22.20 -2.20 -0.93
CA ILE A 179 -21.22 -3.30 -0.98
C ILE A 179 -21.80 -4.50 -0.26
N HIS A 180 -21.79 -5.67 -0.91
CA HIS A 180 -22.17 -6.92 -0.27
C HIS A 180 -21.22 -7.24 0.91
N PRO A 181 -21.70 -7.61 2.10
CA PRO A 181 -20.86 -7.87 3.28
C PRO A 181 -19.73 -8.88 3.03
N THR A 182 -19.97 -9.88 2.18
CA THR A 182 -18.96 -10.85 1.75
C THR A 182 -17.76 -10.21 1.05
N LEU A 183 -17.96 -9.16 0.24
CA LEU A 183 -16.85 -8.47 -0.43
C LEU A 183 -15.98 -7.71 0.56
N VAL A 184 -16.58 -7.07 1.57
CA VAL A 184 -15.85 -6.42 2.66
C VAL A 184 -15.06 -7.46 3.46
N LEU A 185 -15.69 -8.59 3.79
CA LEU A 185 -15.05 -9.68 4.52
C LEU A 185 -13.88 -10.32 3.76
N LEU A 186 -13.99 -10.47 2.43
CA LEU A 186 -12.93 -11.03 1.58
C LEU A 186 -11.80 -10.02 1.29
N SER A 187 -12.11 -8.73 1.23
CA SER A 187 -11.09 -7.69 0.99
C SER A 187 -10.06 -7.62 2.11
N THR A 188 -10.49 -7.79 3.36
CA THR A 188 -9.65 -7.73 4.56
C THR A 188 -8.46 -8.71 4.53
N PRO A 189 -8.65 -10.04 4.34
CA PRO A 189 -7.55 -10.99 4.28
C PRO A 189 -6.70 -10.83 3.01
N ILE A 190 -7.31 -10.52 1.86
CA ILE A 190 -6.55 -10.32 0.61
C ILE A 190 -5.54 -9.18 0.78
N ILE A 191 -5.94 -8.08 1.41
CA ILE A 191 -5.06 -6.96 1.69
C ILE A 191 -4.06 -7.30 2.78
N SER A 192 -4.49 -7.99 3.85
CA SER A 192 -3.58 -8.37 4.96
C SER A 192 -2.44 -9.30 4.52
N CYS A 193 -2.64 -10.07 3.45
CA CYS A 193 -1.63 -10.93 2.84
C CYS A 193 -0.66 -10.18 1.90
N PHE A 194 -0.77 -8.86 1.73
CA PHE A 194 0.11 -8.07 0.88
C PHE A 194 1.61 -8.36 1.08
N PRO A 195 2.15 -8.44 2.32
CA PRO A 195 3.57 -8.72 2.52
C PRO A 195 3.98 -10.09 1.96
N ALA A 196 3.08 -11.08 2.03
CA ALA A 196 3.33 -12.41 1.49
C ALA A 196 3.33 -12.41 -0.04
N TRP A 197 2.40 -11.68 -0.67
CA TRP A 197 2.39 -11.50 -2.13
C TRP A 197 3.65 -10.79 -2.63
N ASP A 198 4.06 -9.73 -1.94
CA ASP A 198 5.25 -8.96 -2.29
C ASP A 198 6.51 -9.83 -2.27
N ALA A 199 6.70 -10.61 -1.20
CA ALA A 199 7.80 -11.56 -1.07
C ALA A 199 7.76 -12.67 -2.13
N LEU A 200 6.58 -13.24 -2.39
CA LEU A 200 6.39 -14.30 -3.38
C LEU A 200 6.82 -13.84 -4.78
N ILE A 201 6.45 -12.63 -5.18
CA ILE A 201 6.79 -12.09 -6.51
C ILE A 201 8.30 -11.88 -6.67
N ILE A 202 8.99 -11.34 -5.65
CA ILE A 202 10.46 -11.22 -5.67
C ILE A 202 11.12 -12.57 -5.85
N ILE A 203 10.70 -13.56 -5.05
CA ILE A 203 11.25 -14.91 -5.11
C ILE A 203 11.00 -15.46 -6.50
N LEU A 204 9.78 -15.40 -7.04
CA LEU A 204 9.47 -15.96 -8.35
C LEU A 204 10.24 -15.32 -9.51
N ILE A 205 10.51 -14.00 -9.47
CA ILE A 205 11.17 -13.27 -10.56
C ILE A 205 12.69 -13.36 -10.50
N ILE A 206 13.29 -13.26 -9.31
CA ILE A 206 14.74 -13.17 -9.16
C ILE A 206 15.32 -14.57 -8.89
N LYS A 207 16.01 -15.12 -9.90
CA LYS A 207 16.61 -16.47 -9.84
C LYS A 207 17.44 -16.70 -8.58
N ASP A 208 18.27 -15.74 -8.20
CA ASP A 208 19.18 -15.89 -7.05
C ASP A 208 18.42 -16.08 -5.73
N TYR A 209 17.26 -15.42 -5.57
CA TYR A 209 16.38 -15.63 -4.42
C TYR A 209 15.74 -17.03 -4.44
N ARG A 210 15.33 -17.55 -5.60
CA ARG A 210 14.80 -18.92 -5.71
C ARG A 210 15.85 -19.96 -5.35
N VAL A 211 17.07 -19.79 -5.85
CA VAL A 211 18.17 -20.72 -5.56
C VAL A 211 18.49 -20.70 -4.08
N GLY A 212 18.64 -19.53 -3.47
CA GLY A 212 18.87 -19.41 -2.02
C GLY A 212 17.75 -20.02 -1.17
N MET A 213 16.49 -19.84 -1.57
CA MET A 213 15.35 -20.48 -0.90
C MET A 213 15.41 -22.01 -0.99
N ILE A 214 15.71 -22.56 -2.17
CA ILE A 214 15.84 -24.02 -2.36
C ILE A 214 17.02 -24.57 -1.56
N GLU A 215 18.14 -23.86 -1.50
CA GLU A 215 19.31 -24.26 -0.70
C GLU A 215 19.02 -24.23 0.81
N MET A 216 18.23 -23.27 1.28
CA MET A 216 17.81 -23.20 2.68
C MET A 216 16.86 -24.35 3.07
N ILE A 217 16.02 -24.79 2.12
CA ILE A 217 15.05 -25.89 2.33
C ILE A 217 15.72 -27.26 2.14
N ARG A 218 16.77 -27.36 1.30
CA ARG A 218 17.52 -28.60 1.14
C ARG A 218 18.25 -28.91 2.45
N PRO A 219 18.04 -30.10 3.05
CA PRO A 219 18.85 -30.51 4.18
C PRO A 219 20.31 -30.54 3.75
N LYS A 220 21.19 -29.90 4.52
CA LYS A 220 22.63 -30.03 4.32
C LYS A 220 22.96 -31.51 4.43
N ALA A 221 23.46 -32.11 3.35
CA ALA A 221 24.08 -33.42 3.43
C ALA A 221 25.31 -33.26 4.34
N THR A 222 25.22 -33.77 5.56
CA THR A 222 26.37 -33.96 6.43
C THR A 222 27.29 -34.96 5.74
N ILE A 223 28.44 -34.48 5.28
CA ILE A 223 29.58 -35.32 4.89
C ILE A 223 30.41 -35.56 6.14
#